data_AF-A0A9E5S985-F1
#
_entry.id   AF-A0A9E5S985-F1
#
_cell.length_a   1.000
_cell.length_b   1.000
_cell.length_c   1.000
_cell.angle_alpha   90.00
_cell.angle_beta   90.00
_cell.angle_gamma   90.00
#
_symmetry.space_group_name_H-M   'P 1'
#
loop_
_entity.id
_entity.type
_entity.pdbx_description
1 polymer ?
#
loop_
_entity_poly.entity_id
_entity_poly.type
_entity_poly.pdbx_seq_one_letter_code
_entity_poly.pdbx_strand_id
1 'polypeptide(L)'
;MRYKNIKTGAVIDSPCPISGPDWAPVREAVEEAQEVENVVEVVEETEDDDNVVTLSEMTVVQLKEFASKHGIDLGNATKKADIIDAIALSDAVEIE
;
A
#
# COMPACT_ATOMS: atom_id res chain seq x y z
N MET A 1 -0.49 -18.91 -21.62
CA MET A 1 0.27 -18.18 -20.58
C MET A 1 -0.66 -17.18 -19.93
N ARG A 2 -0.86 -17.26 -18.62
CA ARG A 2 -1.84 -16.45 -17.91
C ARG A 2 -1.26 -15.12 -17.46
N TYR A 3 -2.02 -14.03 -17.63
CA TYR A 3 -1.66 -12.67 -17.25
C TYR A 3 -2.81 -12.00 -16.50
N LYS A 4 -2.50 -11.20 -15.49
CA LYS A 4 -3.45 -10.37 -14.73
C LYS A 4 -3.15 -8.90 -15.02
N ASN A 5 -4.20 -8.14 -15.30
CA ASN A 5 -4.12 -6.70 -15.44
C ASN A 5 -4.03 -6.05 -14.05
N ILE A 6 -3.01 -5.23 -13.80
CA ILE A 6 -2.77 -4.65 -12.46
C ILE A 6 -3.76 -3.53 -12.10
N LYS A 7 -4.34 -2.85 -13.11
CA LYS A 7 -5.30 -1.74 -12.91
C LYS A 7 -6.75 -2.19 -12.78
N THR A 8 -7.12 -3.29 -13.43
CA THR A 8 -8.51 -3.75 -13.54
C THR A 8 -8.75 -5.14 -12.95
N GLY A 9 -7.69 -5.83 -12.51
CA GLY A 9 -7.77 -7.20 -11.99
C GLY A 9 -8.05 -8.28 -13.04
N ALA A 10 -8.39 -7.91 -14.27
CA ALA A 10 -8.81 -8.81 -15.34
C ALA A 10 -7.73 -9.86 -15.67
N VAL A 11 -8.12 -11.13 -15.77
CA VAL A 11 -7.22 -12.26 -16.05
C VAL A 11 -7.48 -12.82 -17.44
N ILE A 12 -6.43 -12.99 -18.22
CA ILE A 12 -6.46 -13.57 -19.58
C ILE A 12 -5.43 -14.68 -19.73
N ASP A 13 -5.65 -15.63 -20.63
CA ASP A 13 -4.58 -16.49 -21.15
C ASP A 13 -4.25 -16.09 -22.59
N SER A 14 -2.96 -16.02 -22.89
CA SER A 14 -2.40 -15.75 -24.22
C SER A 14 -1.41 -16.85 -24.61
N PRO A 15 -1.43 -17.35 -25.86
CA PRO A 15 -0.41 -18.27 -26.36
C PRO A 15 0.96 -17.60 -26.56
N CYS A 16 1.01 -16.26 -26.56
CA CYS A 16 2.23 -15.46 -26.75
C CYS A 16 2.53 -14.60 -25.51
N PRO A 17 3.81 -14.28 -25.23
CA PRO A 17 4.15 -13.39 -24.13
C PRO A 17 3.59 -11.98 -24.37
N ILE A 18 2.97 -11.41 -23.34
CA ILE A 18 2.38 -10.06 -23.38
C ILE A 18 3.36 -9.07 -22.74
N SER A 19 3.64 -7.97 -23.43
CA SER A 19 4.49 -6.88 -22.94
C SER A 19 3.68 -5.60 -22.80
N GLY A 20 3.54 -5.09 -21.58
CA GLY A 20 2.90 -3.80 -21.30
C GLY A 20 2.96 -3.48 -19.80
N PRO A 21 2.96 -2.19 -19.41
CA PRO A 21 3.12 -1.77 -18.02
C PRO A 21 1.98 -2.26 -17.12
N ASP A 22 0.82 -2.56 -17.70
CA ASP A 22 -0.40 -2.93 -16.97
C ASP A 22 -0.60 -4.44 -16.82
N TRP A 23 0.32 -5.30 -17.30
CA TRP A 23 0.15 -6.75 -17.35
C TRP A 23 1.24 -7.50 -16.58
N ALA A 24 0.85 -8.23 -15.53
CA ALA A 24 1.74 -9.10 -14.76
C ALA A 24 1.50 -10.59 -15.10
N PRO A 25 2.53 -11.43 -15.25
CA PRO A 25 2.36 -12.86 -15.50
C PRO A 25 1.84 -13.57 -14.25
N VAL A 26 0.71 -14.28 -14.38
CA VAL A 26 0.17 -15.16 -13.34
C VAL A 26 0.88 -16.49 -13.44
N ARG A 27 2.03 -16.57 -12.77
CA ARG A 27 2.74 -17.83 -12.49
C ARG A 27 2.05 -18.50 -11.30
N GLU A 28 1.36 -19.61 -11.58
CA GLU A 28 0.88 -20.54 -10.55
C GLU A 28 2.13 -21.11 -9.87
N ALA A 29 2.39 -20.66 -8.64
CA ALA A 29 3.67 -20.89 -7.98
C ALA A 29 3.77 -22.33 -7.48
N VAL A 30 4.72 -23.09 -8.03
CA VAL A 30 5.33 -24.22 -7.34
C VAL A 30 6.33 -23.63 -6.34
N GLU A 31 6.29 -24.09 -5.09
CA GLU A 31 7.11 -23.58 -4.00
C GLU A 31 8.60 -23.96 -4.16
N GLU A 32 9.44 -23.01 -4.59
CA GLU A 32 10.90 -23.04 -4.39
C GLU A 32 11.43 -21.61 -4.14
N ALA A 33 12.24 -21.43 -3.09
CA ALA A 33 12.96 -20.19 -2.75
C ALA A 33 14.27 -20.08 -3.57
N GLN A 34 15.18 -19.09 -3.50
CA GLN A 34 15.53 -17.93 -2.64
C GLN A 34 16.45 -17.04 -3.55
N GLU A 35 16.83 -15.78 -3.38
CA GLU A 35 16.66 -14.60 -2.48
C GLU A 35 17.01 -13.37 -3.40
N VAL A 36 16.86 -12.06 -3.18
CA VAL A 36 16.78 -11.03 -2.11
C VAL A 36 15.85 -9.88 -2.64
N GLU A 37 15.50 -8.77 -1.98
CA GLU A 37 16.00 -8.04 -0.79
C GLU A 37 14.87 -7.21 -0.16
N ASN A 38 15.07 -6.81 1.10
CA ASN A 38 14.45 -5.66 1.79
C ASN A 38 12.98 -5.79 2.30
N VAL A 39 12.88 -6.40 3.49
CA VAL A 39 11.98 -6.04 4.62
C VAL A 39 10.53 -5.66 4.27
N VAL A 40 9.64 -6.64 4.48
CA VAL A 40 8.35 -6.38 5.14
C VAL A 40 8.40 -7.12 6.48
N GLU A 41 8.35 -6.35 7.56
CA GLU A 41 8.28 -6.86 8.92
C GLU A 41 6.90 -7.52 9.14
N VAL A 42 6.88 -8.71 9.77
CA VAL A 42 5.61 -9.34 10.14
C VAL A 42 5.06 -8.58 11.34
N VAL A 43 4.06 -7.74 11.10
CA VAL A 43 3.26 -7.08 12.12
C VAL A 43 1.86 -7.68 12.07
N GLU A 44 1.23 -7.85 13.24
CA GLU A 44 0.05 -8.69 13.41
C GLU A 44 -1.18 -8.23 12.60
N GLU A 45 -1.90 -9.20 12.04
CA GLU A 45 -3.23 -9.03 11.47
C GLU A 45 -4.24 -8.89 12.62
N THR A 46 -4.23 -7.75 13.29
CA THR A 46 -5.28 -7.38 14.25
C THR A 46 -6.46 -6.79 13.51
N GLU A 47 -7.56 -7.54 13.45
CA GLU A 47 -8.88 -7.05 13.07
C GLU A 47 -9.28 -5.84 13.94
N ASP A 48 -9.45 -4.65 13.37
CA ASP A 48 -10.24 -3.57 13.99
C ASP A 48 -10.75 -2.51 13.00
N ASP A 49 -12.03 -2.18 13.17
CA ASP A 49 -12.86 -1.08 12.62
C ASP A 49 -12.86 -0.74 11.10
N ASP A 50 -13.96 -1.12 10.44
CA ASP A 50 -14.34 -0.89 9.02
C ASP A 50 -14.60 0.61 8.65
N ASN A 51 -14.19 1.55 9.51
CA ASN A 51 -14.41 3.00 9.37
C ASN A 51 -13.13 3.83 9.56
N VAL A 52 -11.99 3.22 9.90
CA VAL A 52 -10.68 3.89 9.93
C VAL A 52 -10.16 4.03 8.50
N VAL A 53 -9.89 5.27 8.07
CA VAL A 53 -9.18 5.50 6.81
C VAL A 53 -7.79 4.88 6.92
N THR A 54 -7.50 3.86 6.11
CA THR A 54 -6.20 3.16 6.07
C THR A 54 -5.10 4.07 5.48
N LEU A 55 -4.63 5.02 6.29
CA LEU A 55 -3.40 5.79 6.06
C LEU A 55 -2.19 4.84 5.84
N SER A 56 -2.26 3.63 6.42
CA SER A 56 -1.37 2.49 6.18
C SER A 56 -1.35 1.97 4.75
N GLU A 57 -2.34 2.25 3.90
CA GLU A 57 -2.31 1.92 2.47
C GLU A 57 -1.74 3.07 1.63
N MET A 58 -1.93 4.33 2.05
CA MET A 58 -1.43 5.51 1.31
C MET A 58 0.10 5.54 1.18
N THR A 59 0.60 6.19 0.12
CA THR A 59 2.04 6.44 -0.05
C THR A 59 2.52 7.59 0.85
N VAL A 60 3.81 7.63 1.16
CA VAL A 60 4.45 8.73 1.92
C VAL A 60 4.23 10.10 1.25
N VAL A 61 4.04 10.14 -0.08
CA VAL A 61 3.70 11.38 -0.81
C VAL A 61 2.27 11.80 -0.50
N GLN A 62 1.29 10.91 -0.69
CA GLN A 62 -0.13 11.18 -0.43
C GLN A 62 -0.38 11.56 1.04
N LEU A 63 0.30 10.92 1.99
CA LEU A 63 0.21 11.27 3.41
C LEU A 63 0.72 12.69 3.68
N LYS A 64 1.81 13.12 3.03
CA LYS A 64 2.31 14.49 3.14
C LYS A 64 1.39 15.52 2.48
N GLU A 65 0.74 15.16 1.36
CA GLU A 65 -0.30 15.99 0.74
C GLU A 65 -1.54 16.10 1.63
N PHE A 66 -1.97 15.00 2.25
CA PHE A 66 -3.09 14.97 3.19
C PHE A 66 -2.83 15.85 4.41
N ALA A 67 -1.68 15.67 5.07
CA ALA A 67 -1.26 16.51 6.19
C ALA A 67 -1.21 18.00 5.81
N SER A 68 -0.58 18.33 4.68
CA SER A 68 -0.50 19.71 4.17
C SER A 68 -1.87 20.33 3.88
N LYS A 69 -2.81 19.52 3.37
CA LYS A 69 -4.21 19.92 3.09
C LYS A 69 -5.02 20.15 4.36
N HIS A 70 -4.76 19.37 5.42
CA HIS A 70 -5.45 19.45 6.71
C HIS A 70 -4.73 20.39 7.71
N GLY A 71 -3.60 21.00 7.33
CA GLY A 71 -2.84 21.93 8.17
C GLY A 71 -1.99 21.25 9.26
N ILE A 72 -1.79 19.94 9.16
CA ILE A 72 -1.07 19.10 10.12
C ILE A 72 0.44 19.27 9.91
N ASP A 73 1.15 19.79 10.91
CA ASP A 73 2.61 19.89 10.86
C ASP A 73 3.24 18.52 11.13
N LEU A 74 4.05 18.05 10.16
CA LEU A 74 4.74 16.77 10.26
C LEU A 74 6.15 16.88 10.89
N GLY A 75 6.59 18.08 11.27
CA GLY A 75 7.91 18.34 11.88
C GLY A 75 9.07 17.65 11.15
N ASN A 76 9.62 16.61 11.77
CA ASN A 76 10.72 15.79 11.23
C ASN A 76 10.29 14.33 10.93
N ALA A 77 8.99 14.06 10.79
CA ALA A 77 8.46 12.75 10.46
C ALA A 77 8.89 12.34 9.03
N THR A 78 9.75 11.32 8.97
CA THR A 78 10.42 10.89 7.74
C THR A 78 10.05 9.48 7.30
N LYS A 79 9.69 8.58 8.24
CA LYS A 79 9.14 7.25 7.91
C LYS A 79 7.62 7.34 7.71
N LYS A 80 7.06 6.33 7.03
CA LYS A 80 5.62 6.23 6.79
C LYS A 80 4.81 6.17 8.10
N ALA A 81 5.22 5.36 9.07
CA ALA A 81 4.56 5.21 10.36
C ALA A 81 4.50 6.54 11.14
N ASP A 82 5.62 7.22 11.36
CA ASP A 82 5.65 8.50 12.11
C ASP A 82 4.74 9.58 11.47
N ILE A 83 4.50 9.51 10.16
CA ILE A 83 3.59 10.42 9.44
C ILE A 83 2.13 9.98 9.61
N ILE A 84 1.83 8.67 9.57
CA ILE A 84 0.50 8.13 9.85
C ILE A 84 0.07 8.49 11.26
N ASP A 85 0.93 8.24 12.25
CA ASP A 85 0.67 8.53 13.66
C ASP A 85 0.40 10.02 13.89
N ALA A 86 1.20 10.91 13.28
CA ALA A 86 1.01 12.36 13.37
C ALA A 86 -0.32 12.82 12.74
N ILE A 87 -0.76 12.19 11.63
CA ILE A 87 -2.05 12.49 11.00
C ILE A 87 -3.20 11.96 11.86
N ALA A 88 -3.18 10.67 12.22
CA ALA A 88 -4.23 10.04 13.02
C ALA A 88 -4.41 10.72 14.39
N LEU A 89 -3.32 11.09 15.06
CA LEU A 89 -3.35 11.82 16.34
C LEU A 89 -3.91 13.25 16.22
N SER A 90 -3.87 13.85 15.01
CA SER A 90 -4.42 15.19 14.75
C SER A 90 -5.88 15.13 14.27
N ASP A 91 -6.22 14.16 13.43
CA ASP A 91 -7.55 13.94 12.85
C ASP A 91 -8.53 13.39 13.91
N ALA A 92 -8.04 12.60 14.87
CA ALA A 92 -8.80 12.13 16.04
C ALA A 92 -9.15 13.22 17.08
N VAL A 93 -8.94 14.51 16.75
CA VAL A 93 -9.27 15.67 17.61
C VAL A 93 -10.45 16.49 17.03
N GLU A 94 -11.35 15.85 16.29
CA GLU A 94 -12.72 16.38 16.11
C GLU A 94 -13.64 15.92 17.25
N ILE A 95 -13.51 16.57 18.42
CA ILE A 95 -14.46 16.48 19.54
C ILE A 95 -15.14 17.83 19.75
N GLU A 96 -16.36 17.99 19.22
CA GLU A 96 -17.58 18.41 19.98
C GLU A 96 -18.87 18.11 19.18
#